data_AF-A0A660U7X6-F1
#
_entry.id   AF-A0A660U7X6-F1
#
_cell.length_a   1.000
_cell.length_b   1.000
_cell.length_c   1.000
_cell.angle_alpha   90.00
_cell.angle_beta   90.00
_cell.angle_gamma   90.00
#
_symmetry.space_group_name_H-M   'P 1'
#
loop_
_entity.id
_entity.type
_entity.pdbx_description
1 polymer ?
#
loop_
_entity_poly.entity_id
_entity_poly.type
_entity_poly.pdbx_seq_one_letter_code
_entity_poly.pdbx_strand_id
1 'polypeptide(L)'
;IDSVFIGSCTNGRFEDLQAAARILKGRKVKSGVNLRITPATKEVWKRAIAEGLVDIFINAGAVVFTNPGCGGCAEGMPGLVGEDEVELSTTNRNYRGKQGPGEIYLVSPATAAASAVKGYLTSPDSLEVKQ
;
A
#
# COMPACT_ATOMS: atom_id res chain seq x y z
N ILE A 1 1.05 13.01 4.00
CA ILE A 1 1.55 11.67 3.63
C ILE A 1 1.81 11.69 2.15
N ASP A 2 2.95 11.16 1.75
CA ASP A 2 3.52 11.32 0.41
C ASP A 2 3.56 9.96 -0.29
N SER A 3 3.80 8.90 0.48
CA SER A 3 3.75 7.52 0.00
C SER A 3 2.94 6.60 0.91
N VAL A 4 2.40 5.55 0.31
CA VAL A 4 1.73 4.46 1.00
C VAL A 4 2.26 3.15 0.44
N PHE A 5 2.66 2.24 1.32
CA PHE A 5 3.18 0.94 0.98
C PHE A 5 2.32 -0.16 1.59
N ILE A 6 1.68 -0.95 0.72
CA ILE A 6 0.85 -2.10 1.11
C ILE A 6 1.49 -3.37 0.57
N GLY A 7 2.14 -4.14 1.43
CA GLY A 7 2.61 -5.46 1.05
C GLY A 7 3.96 -5.83 1.63
N SER A 8 4.01 -6.91 2.39
CA SER A 8 5.24 -7.38 3.01
C SER A 8 5.08 -8.87 3.36
N CYS A 9 6.10 -9.47 3.96
CA CYS A 9 5.96 -10.79 4.56
C CYS A 9 4.89 -10.85 5.66
N THR A 10 4.50 -9.70 6.25
CA THR A 10 3.43 -9.63 7.25
C THR A 10 2.06 -9.34 6.66
N ASN A 11 1.97 -8.48 5.64
CA ASN A 11 0.68 -7.96 5.14
C ASN A 11 0.58 -7.93 3.62
N GLY A 12 1.15 -8.93 2.95
CA GLY A 12 1.04 -9.16 1.51
C GLY A 12 0.22 -10.41 1.15
N ARG A 13 -0.59 -10.95 2.07
CA ARG A 13 -1.46 -12.11 1.79
C ARG A 13 -2.64 -11.68 0.94
N PHE A 14 -3.35 -12.66 0.39
CA PHE A 14 -4.51 -12.40 -0.46
C PHE A 14 -5.59 -11.58 0.26
N GLU A 15 -5.85 -11.88 1.53
CA GLU A 15 -6.84 -11.17 2.36
C GLU A 15 -6.48 -9.70 2.58
N ASP A 16 -5.18 -9.40 2.75
CA ASP A 16 -4.68 -8.03 2.90
C ASP A 16 -4.93 -7.22 1.62
N LEU A 17 -4.60 -7.81 0.46
CA LEU A 17 -4.86 -7.20 -0.84
C LEU A 17 -6.36 -7.02 -1.07
N GLN A 18 -7.18 -8.00 -0.68
CA GLN A 18 -8.63 -7.90 -0.80
C GLN A 18 -9.19 -6.77 0.07
N ALA A 19 -8.70 -6.62 1.31
CA ALA A 19 -9.11 -5.53 2.19
C ALA A 19 -8.76 -4.15 1.59
N ALA A 20 -7.55 -3.99 1.05
CA ALA A 20 -7.15 -2.77 0.35
C ALA A 20 -8.01 -2.53 -0.90
N ALA A 21 -8.26 -3.57 -1.71
CA ALA A 21 -9.04 -3.47 -2.94
C ALA A 21 -10.50 -3.04 -2.67
N ARG A 22 -11.13 -3.57 -1.61
CA ARG A 22 -12.49 -3.15 -1.23
C ARG A 22 -12.60 -1.64 -0.97
N ILE A 23 -11.57 -1.05 -0.38
CA ILE A 23 -11.53 0.38 -0.06
C ILE A 23 -11.23 1.23 -1.31
N LEU A 24 -10.36 0.72 -2.19
CA LEU A 24 -9.94 1.41 -3.41
C LEU A 24 -10.95 1.27 -4.56
N LYS A 25 -11.84 0.27 -4.52
CA LYS A 25 -12.85 0.03 -5.56
C LYS A 25 -13.73 1.27 -5.77
N GLY A 26 -13.72 1.80 -7.00
CA GLY A 26 -14.49 2.98 -7.37
C GLY A 26 -13.96 4.30 -6.79
N ARG A 27 -12.77 4.30 -6.18
CA ARG A 27 -12.09 5.48 -5.64
C ARG A 27 -10.75 5.68 -6.34
N LYS A 28 -10.18 6.89 -6.21
CA LYS A 28 -8.86 7.21 -6.72
C LYS A 28 -7.97 7.65 -5.56
N VAL A 29 -6.70 7.27 -5.64
CA VAL A 29 -5.63 7.78 -4.77
C VAL A 29 -5.54 9.30 -4.97
N LYS A 30 -5.31 10.04 -3.89
CA LYS A 30 -5.17 11.50 -3.95
C LYS A 30 -3.96 11.86 -4.83
N SER A 31 -4.12 12.90 -5.65
CA SER A 31 -2.99 13.46 -6.40
C SER A 31 -1.84 13.84 -5.46
N GLY A 32 -0.62 13.45 -5.82
CA GLY A 32 0.58 13.64 -5.00
C GLY A 32 0.88 12.51 -4.01
N VAL A 33 0.00 11.51 -3.87
CA VAL A 33 0.26 10.34 -3.00
C VAL A 33 0.65 9.14 -3.85
N ASN A 34 1.81 8.56 -3.58
CA ASN A 34 2.31 7.37 -4.26
C ASN A 34 1.87 6.09 -3.52
N LEU A 35 0.84 5.41 -4.02
CA LEU A 35 0.40 4.12 -3.49
C LEU A 35 1.14 2.97 -4.19
N ARG A 36 1.85 2.15 -3.41
CA ARG A 36 2.60 0.98 -3.87
C ARG A 36 2.04 -0.28 -3.24
N ILE A 37 1.90 -1.33 -4.05
CA ILE A 37 1.32 -2.60 -3.60
C ILE A 37 2.23 -3.77 -3.97
N THR A 38 2.64 -4.56 -2.97
CA THR A 38 3.54 -5.72 -3.11
C THR A 38 2.86 -7.01 -2.65
N PRO A 39 2.55 -7.97 -3.54
CA PRO A 39 2.10 -9.30 -3.11
C PRO A 39 3.21 -10.06 -2.39
N ALA A 40 2.88 -10.87 -1.38
CA ALA A 40 3.90 -11.63 -0.65
C ALA A 40 4.51 -12.77 -1.48
N THR A 41 3.71 -13.46 -2.30
CA THR A 41 4.15 -14.62 -3.10
C THR A 41 3.58 -14.60 -4.52
N LYS A 42 4.17 -15.43 -5.39
CA LYS A 42 3.68 -15.59 -6.77
C LYS A 42 2.27 -16.18 -6.81
N GLU A 43 1.92 -17.06 -5.88
CA GLU A 43 0.58 -17.64 -5.78
C GLU A 43 -0.46 -16.57 -5.44
N VAL A 44 -0.15 -15.72 -4.46
CA VAL A 44 -1.03 -14.58 -4.10
C VAL A 44 -1.18 -13.64 -5.28
N TRP A 45 -0.10 -13.36 -6.00
CA TRP A 45 -0.14 -12.50 -7.18
C TRP A 45 -1.03 -13.08 -8.30
N LYS A 46 -0.85 -14.35 -8.64
CA LYS A 46 -1.70 -15.04 -9.64
C LYS A 46 -3.17 -15.01 -9.24
N ARG A 47 -3.46 -15.23 -7.97
CA ARG A 47 -4.83 -15.17 -7.45
C ARG A 47 -5.41 -13.76 -7.51
N ALA A 48 -4.63 -12.73 -7.17
CA ALA A 48 -5.05 -11.33 -7.25
C ALA A 48 -5.37 -10.90 -8.69
N ILE A 49 -4.61 -11.40 -9.68
CA ILE A 49 -4.92 -11.21 -11.11
C ILE A 49 -6.22 -11.94 -11.48
N ALA A 50 -6.34 -13.22 -11.13
CA ALA A 50 -7.52 -14.04 -11.46
C ALA A 50 -8.83 -13.48 -10.86
N GLU A 51 -8.77 -12.89 -9.66
CA GLU A 51 -9.92 -12.26 -9.00
C GLU A 51 -10.10 -10.77 -9.37
N GLY A 52 -9.30 -10.22 -10.29
CA GLY A 52 -9.44 -8.84 -10.78
C GLY A 52 -9.06 -7.74 -9.78
N LEU A 53 -8.32 -8.08 -8.71
CA LEU A 53 -7.86 -7.08 -7.74
C LEU A 53 -6.85 -6.10 -8.35
N VAL A 54 -6.05 -6.59 -9.30
CA VAL A 54 -5.05 -5.77 -9.99
C VAL A 54 -5.69 -4.64 -10.79
N ASP A 55 -6.82 -4.90 -11.46
CA ASP A 55 -7.55 -3.87 -12.19
C ASP A 55 -8.10 -2.79 -11.26
N ILE A 56 -8.56 -3.16 -10.06
CA ILE A 56 -8.99 -2.21 -9.04
C ILE A 56 -7.85 -1.29 -8.63
N PHE A 57 -6.66 -1.85 -8.41
CA PHE A 57 -5.47 -1.07 -8.04
C PHE A 57 -5.04 -0.12 -9.15
N ILE A 58 -4.98 -0.60 -10.40
CA ILE A 58 -4.65 0.23 -11.57
C ILE A 58 -5.66 1.37 -11.72
N ASN A 59 -6.96 1.07 -11.66
CA ASN A 59 -8.03 2.06 -11.80
C ASN A 59 -8.02 3.11 -10.67
N ALA A 60 -7.59 2.71 -9.46
CA ALA A 60 -7.42 3.62 -8.35
C ALA A 60 -6.18 4.53 -8.49
N GLY A 61 -5.28 4.24 -9.44
CA GLY A 61 -4.03 4.97 -9.63
C GLY A 61 -2.89 4.45 -8.77
N ALA A 62 -2.98 3.19 -8.29
CA ALA A 62 -1.87 2.56 -7.61
C ALA A 62 -0.71 2.29 -8.58
N VAL A 63 0.48 2.64 -8.13
CA VAL A 63 1.76 2.39 -8.77
C VAL A 63 2.16 0.96 -8.38
N VAL A 64 1.62 -0.02 -9.11
CA VAL A 64 1.91 -1.46 -8.94
C VAL A 64 3.30 -1.79 -9.49
N PHE A 65 4.34 -1.77 -8.66
CA PHE A 65 5.74 -1.85 -9.15
C PHE A 65 6.63 -2.92 -8.51
N THR A 66 6.09 -3.85 -7.73
CA THR A 66 6.94 -4.81 -7.02
C THR A 66 6.61 -6.25 -7.38
N ASN A 67 7.65 -6.96 -7.82
CA ASN A 67 7.60 -8.40 -7.94
C ASN A 67 7.21 -9.01 -6.58
N PRO A 68 6.47 -10.13 -6.58
CA PRO A 68 6.13 -10.82 -5.34
C PRO A 68 7.36 -11.09 -4.50
N GLY A 69 7.32 -10.65 -3.24
CA GLY A 69 8.44 -10.73 -2.31
C GLY A 69 8.56 -9.51 -1.40
N CYS A 70 9.79 -9.10 -1.10
CA CYS A 70 10.07 -8.01 -0.16
C CYS A 70 10.15 -6.62 -0.79
N GLY A 71 9.75 -6.45 -2.07
CA GLY A 71 9.97 -5.21 -2.81
C GLY A 71 9.44 -3.99 -2.06
N GLY A 72 10.34 -3.07 -1.68
CA GLY A 72 10.03 -1.85 -0.92
C GLY A 72 10.15 -1.95 0.61
N CYS A 73 10.44 -3.13 1.17
CA CYS A 73 10.52 -3.37 2.62
C CYS A 73 11.89 -3.01 3.25
N ALA A 74 12.91 -2.71 2.42
CA ALA A 74 14.25 -2.41 2.89
C ALA A 74 14.95 -1.35 2.02
N GLU A 75 15.95 -0.70 2.60
CA GLU A 75 16.88 0.20 1.91
C GLU A 75 17.49 -0.47 0.67
N GLY A 76 17.71 0.31 -0.38
CA GLY A 76 18.21 -0.18 -1.67
C GLY A 76 17.13 -0.78 -2.58
N MET A 77 15.86 -0.75 -2.18
CA MET A 77 14.73 -1.14 -3.02
C MET A 77 14.01 0.08 -3.61
N PRO A 78 13.34 -0.05 -4.77
CA PRO A 78 12.58 1.05 -5.37
C PRO A 78 11.50 1.64 -4.45
N GLY A 79 11.43 2.98 -4.43
CA GLY A 79 10.53 3.77 -3.60
C GLY A 79 11.01 3.89 -2.15
N LEU A 80 12.23 4.40 -1.99
CA LEU A 80 12.71 4.87 -0.69
C LEU A 80 12.00 6.19 -0.34
N VAL A 81 11.76 6.38 0.95
CA VAL A 81 11.11 7.56 1.52
C VAL A 81 12.15 8.64 1.76
N GLY A 82 11.99 9.80 1.11
CA GLY A 82 12.87 10.97 1.28
C GLY A 82 12.85 11.52 2.70
N GLU A 83 13.85 12.33 3.09
CA GLU A 83 14.01 12.79 4.48
C GLU A 83 12.84 13.62 4.99
N ASP A 84 12.17 14.37 4.11
CA ASP A 84 11.00 15.20 4.42
C ASP A 84 9.67 14.51 4.04
N GLU A 85 9.70 13.24 3.64
CA GLU A 85 8.51 12.50 3.22
C GLU A 85 7.93 11.64 4.35
N VAL A 86 6.61 11.51 4.35
CA VAL A 86 5.87 10.66 5.30
C VAL A 86 5.26 9.47 4.57
N GLU A 87 5.66 8.27 4.99
CA GLU A 87 5.14 7.00 4.49
C GLU A 87 4.21 6.30 5.49
N LEU A 88 3.09 5.78 4.99
CA LEU A 88 2.30 4.76 5.69
C LEU A 88 2.64 3.37 5.15
N SER A 89 3.14 2.48 6.00
CA SER A 89 3.66 1.17 5.60
C SER A 89 2.95 0.03 6.31
N THR A 90 2.67 -1.05 5.59
CA THR A 90 2.17 -2.32 6.17
C THR A 90 3.30 -3.33 6.41
N THR A 91 4.54 -2.86 6.54
CA THR A 91 5.63 -3.67 7.08
C THR A 91 5.51 -3.82 8.58
N ASN A 92 6.47 -4.50 9.21
CA ASN A 92 6.54 -4.70 10.64
C ASN A 92 7.62 -3.85 11.34
N ARG A 93 8.34 -2.99 10.60
CA ARG A 93 9.50 -2.26 11.11
C ARG A 93 9.58 -0.87 10.50
N ASN A 94 9.73 0.15 11.33
CA ASN A 94 9.77 1.56 10.92
C ASN A 94 10.95 2.34 11.53
N TYR A 95 12.05 1.67 11.90
CA TYR A 95 13.24 2.38 12.35
C TYR A 95 13.82 3.23 11.20
N ARG A 96 14.36 4.40 11.52
CA ARG A 96 14.93 5.34 10.54
C ARG A 96 16.00 4.64 9.69
N GLY A 97 15.96 4.84 8.39
CA GLY A 97 16.83 4.17 7.42
C GLY A 97 16.29 2.83 6.89
N LYS A 98 15.22 2.26 7.48
CA LYS A 98 14.68 0.97 7.01
C LYS A 98 14.13 1.04 5.59
N GLN A 99 13.25 1.99 5.29
CA GLN A 99 12.71 2.20 3.94
C GLN A 99 13.15 3.57 3.38
N GLY A 100 14.18 4.18 3.96
CA GLY A 100 14.65 5.52 3.64
C GLY A 100 14.85 6.40 4.88
N PRO A 101 15.38 7.62 4.71
CA PRO A 101 15.59 8.58 5.79
C PRO A 101 14.30 9.22 6.37
N GLY A 102 13.17 9.14 5.67
CA GLY A 102 11.91 9.77 6.08
C GLY A 102 11.17 9.12 7.26
N GLU A 103 9.99 9.66 7.55
CA GLU A 103 9.12 9.17 8.63
C GLU A 103 8.21 8.04 8.14
N ILE A 104 8.20 6.93 8.88
CA ILE A 104 7.42 5.74 8.52
C ILE A 104 6.47 5.39 9.66
N TYR A 105 5.18 5.30 9.34
CA TYR A 105 4.12 4.91 10.26
C TYR A 105 3.58 3.53 9.88
N LEU A 106 3.55 2.62 10.85
CA LEU A 106 3.02 1.28 10.65
C LEU A 106 1.51 1.27 10.78
N VAL A 107 0.82 0.76 9.76
CA VAL A 107 -0.64 0.74 9.71
C VAL A 107 -1.16 -0.56 9.10
N SER A 108 -2.44 -0.86 9.31
CA SER A 108 -3.10 -1.98 8.63
C SER A 108 -3.33 -1.68 7.14
N PRO A 109 -3.46 -2.72 6.27
CA PRO A 109 -3.77 -2.52 4.85
C PRO A 109 -5.03 -1.70 4.59
N ALA A 110 -6.05 -1.86 5.45
CA ALA A 110 -7.28 -1.09 5.36
C ALA A 110 -7.05 0.41 5.62
N THR A 111 -6.30 0.72 6.68
CA THR A 111 -5.93 2.09 7.05
C THR A 111 -5.02 2.72 5.99
N ALA A 112 -4.06 1.97 5.46
CA ALA A 112 -3.17 2.40 4.39
C ALA A 112 -3.98 2.78 3.14
N ALA A 113 -4.86 1.90 2.68
CA ALA A 113 -5.71 2.15 1.51
C ALA A 113 -6.64 3.35 1.73
N ALA A 114 -7.22 3.48 2.92
CA ALA A 114 -8.10 4.60 3.24
C ALA A 114 -7.36 5.95 3.24
N SER A 115 -6.17 5.94 3.83
CA SER A 115 -5.29 7.09 3.90
C SER A 115 -4.76 7.48 2.53
N ALA A 116 -4.47 6.53 1.65
CA ALA A 116 -4.07 6.81 0.25
C ALA A 116 -5.15 7.58 -0.52
N VAL A 117 -6.43 7.28 -0.27
CA VAL A 117 -7.56 7.99 -0.90
C VAL A 117 -7.73 9.41 -0.34
N LYS A 118 -7.57 9.61 0.97
CA LYS A 118 -7.75 10.93 1.62
C LYS A 118 -6.50 11.82 1.60
N GLY A 119 -5.33 11.21 1.47
CA GLY A 119 -4.00 11.83 1.52
C GLY A 119 -3.58 12.37 2.89
N TYR A 120 -4.15 11.81 3.95
CA TYR A 120 -3.71 11.99 5.33
C TYR A 120 -4.07 10.70 6.11
N LEU A 121 -3.43 10.49 7.25
CA LEU A 121 -3.68 9.33 8.09
C LEU A 121 -5.12 9.34 8.60
N THR A 122 -5.91 8.32 8.25
CA THR A 122 -7.32 8.22 8.63
C THR A 122 -7.76 6.78 8.89
N SER A 123 -8.85 6.61 9.63
CA SER A 123 -9.51 5.31 9.84
C SER A 123 -10.22 4.84 8.55
N PRO A 124 -10.25 3.52 8.26
CA PRO A 124 -11.09 2.97 7.19
C PRO A 124 -12.57 3.32 7.33
N ASP A 125 -13.08 3.51 8.56
CA ASP A 125 -14.49 3.85 8.82
C ASP A 125 -14.84 5.30 8.44
N SER A 126 -13.83 6.16 8.22
CA SER A 126 -14.03 7.54 7.78
C SER A 126 -14.47 7.66 6.31
N LEU A 127 -14.45 6.56 5.56
CA LEU A 127 -14.83 6.50 4.17
C LEU A 127 -16.24 5.95 4.06
N GLU A 128 -17.20 6.79 3.66
CA GLU A 128 -18.58 6.36 3.41
C GLU A 128 -18.62 5.13 2.52
N VAL A 129 -19.21 4.05 3.03
CA VAL A 129 -19.40 2.80 2.30
C VAL A 129 -20.36 3.08 1.15
N LYS A 130 -19.83 3.24 -0.06
CA LYS A 130 -20.68 3.12 -1.25
C LYS A 130 -20.98 1.64 -1.42
N GLN A 131 -22.19 1.24 -1.03
CA GLN A 131 -22.77 -0.09 -1.32
C GLN A 131 -22.78 -0.35 -2.82
#